data_AF-A0AAN8U7T4-F1
#
_entry.id   AF-A0AAN8U7T4-F1
#
_cell.length_a   1.000
_cell.length_b   1.000
_cell.length_c   1.000
_cell.angle_alpha   90.00
_cell.angle_beta   90.00
_cell.angle_gamma   90.00
#
_symmetry.space_group_name_H-M   'P 1'
#
loop_
_entity.id
_entity.type
_entity.pdbx_description
1 polymer ?
#
loop_
_entity_poly.entity_id
_entity_poly.type
_entity_poly.pdbx_seq_one_letter_code
_entity_poly.pdbx_strand_id
1 'polypeptide(L)'
;MGKSAHVILIASVIRLLSLLGIIEGSKNRVIIIEGSVNCDPCHSAFQSNLSELLPGARVQLQCHRLKTKKETLNSSGMTNSMGKYRIIIGGGHKNESCGVNLASIGSH
;
A
#
# COMPACT_ATOMS: atom_id res chain seq x y z
N MET A 1 -9.07 -43.37 43.39
CA MET A 1 -8.55 -41.98 43.50
C MET A 1 -7.74 -41.48 42.29
N GLY A 2 -7.56 -42.24 41.19
CA GLY A 2 -6.67 -41.82 40.08
C GLY A 2 -7.29 -41.00 38.94
N LYS A 3 -8.62 -41.04 38.75
CA LYS A 3 -9.27 -40.40 37.58
C LYS A 3 -9.33 -38.86 37.67
N SER A 4 -9.53 -38.34 38.88
CA SER A 4 -9.65 -36.91 39.13
C SER A 4 -8.30 -36.18 39.01
N ALA A 5 -7.21 -36.81 39.44
CA ALA A 5 -5.86 -36.26 39.31
C ALA A 5 -5.45 -36.04 37.85
N HIS A 6 -5.78 -36.97 36.95
CA HIS A 6 -5.53 -36.83 35.52
C HIS A 6 -6.34 -35.69 34.90
N VAL A 7 -7.62 -35.56 35.25
CA VAL A 7 -8.47 -34.47 34.74
C VAL A 7 -7.93 -33.10 35.16
N ILE A 8 -7.46 -32.97 36.41
CA ILE A 8 -6.87 -31.73 36.92
C ILE A 8 -5.55 -31.41 36.19
N LEU A 9 -4.70 -32.42 35.97
CA LEU A 9 -3.44 -32.26 35.25
C LEU A 9 -3.67 -31.81 33.80
N ILE A 10 -4.63 -32.43 33.11
CA ILE A 10 -4.96 -32.09 31.72
C ILE A 10 -5.53 -30.66 31.63
N ALA A 11 -6.43 -30.28 32.54
CA ALA A 11 -7.00 -28.93 32.58
C ALA A 11 -5.94 -27.85 32.86
N SER A 12 -4.95 -28.17 33.69
CA SER A 12 -3.82 -27.27 33.99
C SER A 12 -2.93 -27.06 32.76
N VAL A 13 -2.57 -28.13 32.05
CA VAL A 13 -1.75 -28.05 30.82
C VAL A 13 -2.44 -27.24 29.73
N ILE A 14 -3.76 -27.42 29.54
CA ILE A 14 -4.55 -26.65 28.56
C ILE A 14 -4.54 -25.14 28.91
N ARG A 15 -4.65 -24.79 30.20
CA ARG A 15 -4.56 -23.38 30.64
C ARG A 15 -3.19 -22.77 30.37
N LEU A 16 -2.11 -23.53 30.56
CA LEU A 16 -0.75 -23.07 30.26
C LEU A 16 -0.51 -22.88 28.76
N LEU A 17 -1.10 -23.72 27.89
CA LEU A 17 -1.02 -23.52 26.44
C LEU A 17 -1.74 -22.25 25.97
N SER A 18 -2.84 -21.86 26.60
CA SER A 18 -3.60 -20.66 26.22
C SER A 18 -2.87 -19.33 26.50
N LEU A 19 -1.79 -19.32 27.29
CA LEU A 19 -0.95 -18.13 27.52
C LEU A 19 0.14 -17.94 26.45
N LEU A 20 0.38 -18.92 25.58
CA LEU A 20 1.23 -18.76 24.41
C LEU A 20 0.45 -18.02 23.32
N GLY A 21 0.25 -16.72 23.54
CA GLY A 21 -0.24 -15.83 22.48
C GLY A 21 0.75 -15.86 21.32
N ILE A 22 0.30 -16.30 20.15
CA ILE A 22 1.09 -16.18 18.92
C ILE A 22 1.18 -14.68 18.61
N ILE A 23 2.34 -14.09 18.86
CA ILE A 23 2.68 -12.77 18.31
C ILE A 23 2.92 -13.01 16.83
N GLU A 24 1.86 -12.92 16.02
CA GLU A 24 2.03 -12.94 14.57
C GLU A 24 2.88 -11.74 14.18
N GLY A 25 4.09 -12.04 13.70
CA GLY A 25 5.09 -11.06 13.33
C GLY A 25 4.51 -9.98 12.42
N SER A 26 4.98 -8.75 12.63
CA SER A 26 4.76 -7.64 11.72
C SER A 26 5.20 -8.07 10.33
N LYS A 27 4.29 -8.63 9.53
CA LYS A 27 4.51 -8.86 8.11
C LYS A 27 4.83 -7.47 7.58
N ASN A 28 6.05 -7.29 7.09
CA ASN A 28 6.47 -6.10 6.38
C ASN A 28 5.65 -6.06 5.08
N ARG A 29 4.37 -5.65 5.19
CA ARG A 29 3.45 -5.65 4.07
C ARG A 29 3.99 -4.65 3.08
N VAL A 30 3.93 -4.96 1.80
CA VAL A 30 4.32 -4.05 0.74
C VAL A 30 3.06 -3.70 -0.03
N ILE A 31 2.91 -2.42 -0.39
CA ILE A 31 1.85 -1.95 -1.26
C ILE A 31 2.53 -1.48 -2.55
N ILE A 32 2.01 -1.95 -3.69
CA ILE A 32 2.48 -1.55 -5.02
C ILE A 32 1.36 -0.71 -5.64
N ILE A 33 1.67 0.53 -5.98
CA ILE A 33 0.77 1.45 -6.65
C ILE A 33 1.20 1.52 -8.11
N GLU A 34 0.29 1.13 -9.01
CA GLU A 34 0.50 1.14 -10.45
C GLU A 34 -0.44 2.12 -11.12
N GLY A 35 0.04 2.76 -12.19
CA GLY A 35 -0.79 3.62 -13.03
C GLY A 35 -0.09 3.97 -14.32
N SER A 36 -0.75 4.78 -15.15
CA SER A 36 -0.21 5.28 -16.41
C SER A 36 -0.43 6.78 -16.56
N VAL A 37 0.46 7.43 -17.30
CA VAL A 37 0.34 8.83 -17.70
C VAL A 37 0.33 8.85 -19.23
N ASN A 38 -0.69 9.49 -19.79
CA ASN A 38 -0.89 9.61 -21.23
C ASN A 38 -1.17 11.08 -21.58
N CYS A 39 -0.79 11.48 -22.79
CA CYS A 39 -1.20 12.74 -23.39
C CYS A 39 -2.64 12.58 -23.89
N ASP A 40 -3.49 13.56 -23.60
CA ASP A 40 -4.86 13.63 -24.09
C ASP A 40 -4.96 14.76 -25.13
N PRO A 41 -4.69 14.46 -26.41
CA PRO A 41 -4.72 15.47 -27.48
C PRO A 41 -6.12 16.03 -27.73
N CYS A 42 -7.16 15.35 -27.25
CA CYS A 42 -8.55 15.71 -27.48
C CYS A 42 -9.16 16.51 -26.31
N HIS A 43 -8.43 16.69 -25.20
CA HIS A 43 -8.95 17.29 -23.97
C HIS A 43 -10.25 16.65 -23.48
N SER A 44 -10.39 15.33 -23.69
CA SER A 44 -11.57 14.57 -23.29
C SER A 44 -11.60 14.24 -21.80
N ALA A 45 -10.47 14.41 -21.09
CA ALA A 45 -10.27 14.09 -19.68
C ALA A 45 -10.46 12.60 -19.32
N PHE A 46 -10.36 11.71 -20.32
CA PHE A 46 -10.32 10.26 -20.14
C PHE A 46 -9.43 9.59 -21.18
N GLN A 47 -8.90 8.42 -20.86
CA GLN A 47 -8.09 7.65 -21.80
C GLN A 47 -8.96 7.13 -22.96
N SER A 48 -8.64 7.56 -24.17
CA SER A 48 -9.20 7.08 -25.43
C SER A 48 -8.13 6.38 -26.30
N ASN A 49 -8.54 5.86 -27.47
CA ASN A 49 -7.63 5.28 -28.46
C ASN A 49 -6.66 6.30 -29.08
N LEU A 50 -6.92 7.59 -28.93
CA LEU A 50 -6.06 8.68 -29.39
C LEU A 50 -5.05 9.12 -28.33
N SER A 51 -5.10 8.55 -27.12
CA SER A 51 -4.17 8.93 -26.06
C SER A 51 -2.77 8.44 -26.38
N GLU A 52 -1.78 9.29 -26.22
CA GLU A 52 -0.39 8.96 -26.49
C GLU A 52 0.35 8.64 -25.18
N LEU A 53 1.24 7.66 -25.19
CA LEU A 53 1.98 7.26 -23.98
C LEU A 53 2.99 8.36 -23.61
N LEU A 54 3.07 8.72 -22.33
CA LEU A 54 4.04 9.71 -21.86
C LEU A 54 5.16 9.05 -21.04
N PRO A 55 6.29 8.65 -21.68
CA PRO A 55 7.46 8.15 -20.98
C PRO A 55 8.19 9.27 -20.25
N GLY A 56 8.87 8.92 -19.16
CA GLY A 56 9.68 9.86 -18.37
C GLY A 56 8.91 10.91 -17.58
N ALA A 57 7.58 10.84 -17.54
CA ALA A 57 6.76 11.65 -16.66
C ALA A 57 7.02 11.27 -15.19
N ARG A 58 7.26 12.25 -14.32
CA ARG A 58 7.39 12.06 -12.88
C ARG A 58 6.03 12.25 -12.21
N VAL A 59 5.63 11.27 -11.42
CA VAL A 59 4.42 11.31 -10.60
C VAL A 59 4.78 11.35 -9.12
N GLN A 60 3.94 11.99 -8.32
CA GLN A 60 4.11 12.12 -6.88
C GLN A 60 2.89 11.53 -6.16
N LEU A 61 3.13 10.49 -5.35
CA LEU A 61 2.18 10.00 -4.36
C LEU A 61 2.32 10.82 -3.09
N GLN A 62 1.20 11.39 -2.64
CA GLN A 62 1.12 12.09 -1.37
C GLN A 62 -0.01 11.51 -0.54
N CYS A 63 0.27 11.20 0.74
CA CYS A 63 -0.74 10.81 1.70
C CYS A 63 -0.79 11.80 2.86
N HIS A 64 -2.00 12.07 3.33
CA HIS A 64 -2.26 12.97 4.45
C HIS A 64 -3.19 12.29 5.45
N ARG A 65 -2.98 12.51 6.75
CA ARG A 65 -3.93 12.05 7.77
C ARG A 65 -5.29 12.70 7.57
N LEU A 66 -6.36 11.90 7.64
CA LEU A 66 -7.72 12.39 7.39
C LEU A 66 -8.12 13.55 8.30
N LYS A 67 -7.79 13.44 9.60
CA LYS A 67 -8.16 14.42 10.64
C LYS A 67 -7.25 15.66 10.65
N THR A 68 -5.93 15.46 10.65
CA THR A 68 -4.97 16.56 10.87
C THR A 68 -4.47 17.18 9.58
N LYS A 69 -4.74 16.56 8.43
CA LYS A 69 -4.20 16.94 7.10
C LYS A 69 -2.67 16.95 7.02
N LYS A 70 -1.97 16.44 8.05
CA LYS A 70 -0.50 16.33 8.06
C LYS A 70 -0.06 15.28 7.03
N GLU A 71 0.93 15.63 6.21
CA GLU A 71 1.58 14.69 5.30
C GLU A 71 2.20 13.53 6.08
N THR A 72 1.97 12.31 5.62
CA THR A 72 2.52 11.09 6.21
C THR A 72 3.37 10.29 5.26
N LEU A 73 3.22 10.53 3.95
CA LEU A 73 3.99 9.87 2.91
C LEU A 73 4.14 10.81 1.72
N ASN A 74 5.33 10.80 1.15
CA ASN A 74 5.68 11.54 -0.04
C ASN A 74 6.68 10.71 -0.87
N SER A 75 6.21 10.06 -1.93
CA SER A 75 6.99 9.14 -2.75
C SER A 75 6.80 9.43 -4.23
N SER A 76 7.87 9.35 -5.02
CA SER A 76 7.83 9.61 -6.46
C SER A 76 7.97 8.34 -7.29
N GLY A 77 7.38 8.34 -8.48
CA GLY A 77 7.61 7.36 -9.53
C GLY A 77 7.90 8.03 -10.87
N MET A 78 8.46 7.29 -11.82
CA MET A 78 8.67 7.76 -13.19
C MET A 78 8.05 6.76 -14.16
N THR A 79 7.42 7.26 -15.21
CA THR A 79 6.83 6.38 -16.24
C THR A 79 7.91 5.77 -17.13
N ASN A 80 7.72 4.50 -17.47
CA ASN A 80 8.56 3.78 -18.41
C ASN A 80 8.18 4.11 -19.87
N SER A 81 8.80 3.42 -20.84
CA SER A 81 8.51 3.55 -22.28
C SER A 81 7.05 3.30 -22.67
N MET A 82 6.28 2.62 -21.81
CA MET A 82 4.85 2.37 -22.02
C MET A 82 3.95 3.38 -21.31
N GLY A 83 4.50 4.49 -20.79
CA GLY A 83 3.76 5.47 -20.00
C GLY A 83 3.32 4.96 -18.63
N LYS A 84 3.82 3.82 -18.14
CA LYS A 84 3.41 3.19 -16.87
C LYS A 84 4.39 3.46 -15.75
N TYR A 85 3.90 3.73 -14.55
CA TYR A 85 4.71 3.89 -13.34
C TYR A 85 4.36 2.84 -12.28
N ARG A 86 5.33 2.59 -11.40
CA ARG A 86 5.15 1.78 -10.18
C ARG A 86 5.77 2.52 -9.00
N ILE A 87 5.05 2.63 -7.89
CA ILE A 87 5.55 3.15 -6.62
C ILE A 87 5.38 2.05 -5.57
N ILE A 88 6.49 1.66 -4.94
CA ILE A 88 6.53 0.61 -3.91
C ILE A 88 6.68 1.29 -2.56
N ILE A 89 5.76 1.01 -1.65
CA ILE A 89 5.76 1.59 -0.30
C ILE A 89 5.58 0.51 0.76
N GLY A 90 6.07 0.79 1.96
CA GLY A 90 5.76 -0.03 3.14
C GLY A 90 4.26 0.00 3.41
N GLY A 91 3.69 -1.10 3.87
CA GLY A 91 2.30 -1.19 4.29
C GLY A 91 2.07 -0.59 5.67
N GLY A 92 0.84 -0.65 6.15
CA GLY A 92 0.47 -0.07 7.45
C GLY A 92 -0.18 1.32 7.37
N HIS A 93 -0.57 1.75 6.18
CA HIS A 93 -1.36 2.96 5.95
C HIS A 93 -2.79 2.78 6.47
N LYS A 94 -3.18 3.57 7.48
CA LYS A 94 -4.55 3.61 8.05
C LYS A 94 -4.95 5.04 8.36
N ASN A 95 -6.23 5.38 8.13
CA ASN A 95 -6.80 6.71 8.38
C ASN A 95 -6.07 7.85 7.63
N GLU A 96 -5.66 7.58 6.39
CA GLU A 96 -4.98 8.50 5.50
C GLU A 96 -5.77 8.61 4.19
N SER A 97 -5.69 9.78 3.55
CA SER A 97 -6.13 9.98 2.16
C SER A 97 -4.89 10.15 1.31
N CYS A 98 -4.78 9.34 0.26
CA CYS A 98 -3.66 9.34 -0.66
C CYS A 98 -4.13 9.75 -2.05
N GLY A 99 -3.30 10.51 -2.76
CA GLY A 99 -3.51 10.89 -4.15
C GLY A 99 -2.20 10.87 -4.92
N VAL A 100 -2.29 10.63 -6.22
CA VAL A 100 -1.14 10.71 -7.13
C VAL A 100 -1.35 11.91 -8.05
N ASN A 101 -0.35 12.78 -8.11
CA ASN A 101 -0.34 13.95 -8.97
C ASN A 101 0.80 13.85 -10.00
N LEU A 102 0.59 14.43 -11.18
CA LEU A 102 1.67 14.63 -12.15
C LEU A 102 2.57 15.76 -11.66
N ALA A 103 3.86 15.48 -11.46
CA ALA A 103 4.83 16.45 -10.95
C ALA A 103 5.60 17.13 -12.08
N SER A 104 6.02 16.37 -13.09
CA SER A 104 6.66 16.91 -14.29
C SER A 104 6.50 15.97 -15.46
N ILE A 105 6.52 16.54 -16.66
CA ILE A 105 6.57 15.77 -17.91
C ILE A 105 8.04 15.51 -18.24
N GLY A 106 8.36 14.32 -18.75
CA GLY A 106 9.70 14.02 -19.23
C GLY A 106 10.00 14.87 -20.45
N SER A 107 11.13 15.57 -20.45
CA SER A 107 11.61 16.26 -21.64
C SER A 107 11.92 15.23 -22.72
N HIS A 108 11.23 15.33 -23.86
CA HIS A 108 11.55 14.57 -25.06
C HIS A 108 12.84 15.11 -25.70
#